data_AF-A0A8S1N200-F1
#
_entry.id   AF-A0A8S1N200-F1
#
_cell.length_a   1.000
_cell.length_b   1.000
_cell.length_c   1.000
_cell.angle_alpha   90.00
_cell.angle_beta   90.00
_cell.angle_gamma   90.00
#
_symmetry.space_group_name_H-M   'P 1'
#
loop_
_entity.id
_entity.type
_entity.pdbx_description
1 polymer ?
#
loop_
_entity_poly.entity_id
_entity_poly.type
_entity_poly.pdbx_seq_one_letter_code
_entity_poly.pdbx_strand_id
1 'polypeptide(L)'
;MFILTVLEGIALLFYVGFLVREYSQQQVPFYVKLLTYISWILSFGIVFIIPHDIYYTLNDYGDGYEYTVVLWKWIYWGNFILCWLILPICQEYEDAGEFTFKDKLIRSFKNNLIIYAYFFIFGLIFIAYLAIFNKLDYDSILKVLVALAYAFGILLVVILLGHGLVAIPREYWRKAQYQKCLKSLYLEAAQINHTIQELYIQLFNITIELIQNKNTNPNLPCIDSILNEIPYEIIEDASHKNLDISDVRQLSTFCEINKRAKKKAAEYKRAKTKWDHICTECFLLEDMIDNEFSVHYKIRSTLRYPKTGQLGHYIDILQWLWYTKIKKAYLLSLCVIFSILSSIVILSEISCFTEFDFNILSRIIKVNGFIQTQISILIPLMYVSFCAYYGLFHINFAGMYGFYNHQQTDAPSLMFGSINFSRVSFPLTFNFLQMIHIQGTPFEDVVGNMDTSSVLGMSFSHSLPILLIMASIFNFFEVYDKILQVVGLPQFKFSYTQFNSEEGERLICKARVKREREILNKVGINFLDQCEMRELDNRMIQFV
;
A
#
# COMPACT_ATOMS: atom_id res chain seq x y z
N MET A 1 29.15 -7.10 16.38
CA MET A 1 27.76 -7.51 16.66
C MET A 1 26.92 -6.33 17.14
N PHE A 2 27.15 -5.81 18.35
CA PHE A 2 26.34 -4.71 18.92
C PHE A 2 26.27 -3.42 18.07
N ILE A 3 27.36 -3.01 17.42
CA ILE A 3 27.34 -1.81 16.57
C ILE A 3 26.42 -2.01 15.35
N LEU A 4 26.39 -3.21 14.76
CA LEU A 4 25.56 -3.50 13.60
C LEU A 4 24.07 -3.46 13.98
N THR A 5 23.69 -4.10 15.09
CA THR A 5 22.31 -4.09 15.58
C THR A 5 21.83 -2.68 15.93
N VAL A 6 22.69 -1.86 16.51
CA VAL A 6 22.37 -0.45 16.80
C VAL A 6 22.15 0.33 15.50
N LEU A 7 23.00 0.15 14.50
CA LEU A 7 22.84 0.81 13.20
C LEU A 7 21.56 0.36 12.47
N GLU A 8 21.25 -0.93 12.49
CA GLU A 8 20.01 -1.50 11.94
C GLU A 8 18.77 -0.94 12.66
N GLY A 9 18.79 -0.90 13.99
CA GLY A 9 17.73 -0.31 14.79
C GLY A 9 17.51 1.18 14.47
N ILE A 10 18.60 1.96 14.37
CA ILE A 10 18.51 3.38 14.00
C ILE A 10 17.94 3.53 12.58
N ALA A 11 18.42 2.74 11.62
CA ALA A 11 17.93 2.76 10.25
C ALA A 11 16.43 2.44 10.18
N LEU A 12 15.97 1.43 10.94
CA LEU A 12 14.55 1.09 11.05
C LEU A 12 13.72 2.24 11.61
N LEU A 13 14.16 2.88 12.70
CA LEU A 13 13.43 4.00 13.32
C LEU A 13 13.27 5.17 12.34
N PHE A 14 14.34 5.55 11.63
CA PHE A 14 14.28 6.61 10.62
C PHE A 14 13.42 6.21 9.43
N TYR A 15 13.53 4.98 8.95
CA TYR A 15 12.76 4.49 7.81
C TYR A 15 11.26 4.45 8.12
N VAL A 16 10.86 3.90 9.27
CA VAL A 16 9.45 3.89 9.70
C VAL A 16 8.95 5.31 9.91
N GLY A 17 9.75 6.20 10.50
CA GLY A 17 9.40 7.61 10.68
C GLY A 17 9.16 8.32 9.34
N PHE A 18 10.01 8.04 8.35
CA PHE A 18 9.83 8.52 6.98
C PHE A 18 8.54 7.98 6.35
N LEU A 19 8.27 6.68 6.43
CA LEU A 19 7.07 6.09 5.85
C LEU A 19 5.79 6.63 6.51
N VAL A 20 5.74 6.74 7.84
CA VAL A 20 4.58 7.30 8.54
C VAL A 20 4.35 8.75 8.09
N ARG A 21 5.42 9.54 7.93
CA ARG A 21 5.31 10.92 7.42
C ARG A 21 4.84 10.96 5.96
N GLU A 22 5.34 10.07 5.11
CA GLU A 22 5.03 10.05 3.68
C GLU A 22 3.59 9.64 3.41
N TYR A 23 3.06 8.66 4.15
CA TYR A 23 1.71 8.15 3.93
C TYR A 23 0.64 8.92 4.70
N SER A 24 0.92 9.37 5.94
CA SER A 24 -0.11 9.96 6.79
C SER A 24 -0.57 11.34 6.33
N GLN A 25 -1.89 11.55 6.28
CA GLN A 25 -2.46 12.88 6.10
C GLN A 25 -2.03 13.82 7.23
N GLN A 26 -1.87 15.11 6.89
CA GLN A 26 -1.50 16.12 7.88
C GLN A 26 -2.57 16.26 8.99
N GLN A 27 -3.84 16.08 8.65
CA GLN A 27 -4.99 16.13 9.55
C GLN A 27 -5.09 14.94 10.51
N VAL A 28 -4.33 13.86 10.27
CA VAL A 28 -4.36 12.67 11.13
C VAL A 28 -3.85 13.02 12.53
N PRO A 29 -4.58 12.64 13.60
CA PRO A 29 -4.17 12.89 14.97
C PRO A 29 -2.79 12.31 15.31
N PHE A 30 -2.04 12.99 16.18
CA PHE A 30 -0.70 12.55 16.58
C PHE A 30 -0.69 11.14 17.19
N TYR A 31 -1.69 10.81 18.00
CA TYR A 31 -1.77 9.49 18.64
C TYR A 31 -1.90 8.35 17.61
N VAL A 32 -2.60 8.58 16.49
CA VAL A 32 -2.73 7.62 15.38
C VAL A 32 -1.37 7.40 14.72
N LYS A 33 -0.63 8.49 14.46
CA LYS A 33 0.73 8.42 13.90
C LYS A 33 1.69 7.68 14.82
N LEU A 34 1.61 7.93 16.13
CA LEU A 34 2.43 7.25 17.14
C LEU A 34 2.13 5.74 17.21
N LEU A 35 0.84 5.36 17.24
CA LEU A 35 0.45 3.95 17.25
C LEU A 35 0.86 3.21 15.97
N THR A 36 0.71 3.87 14.81
CA THR A 36 1.18 3.37 13.51
C THR A 36 2.69 3.16 13.55
N TYR A 37 3.45 4.15 14.03
CA TYR A 37 4.91 4.09 14.15
C TYR A 37 5.38 2.91 15.02
N ILE A 38 4.77 2.74 16.20
CA ILE A 38 5.11 1.63 17.11
C ILE A 38 4.76 0.29 16.46
N SER A 39 3.57 0.15 15.88
CA SER A 39 3.13 -1.08 15.22
C SER A 39 4.04 -1.47 14.05
N TRP A 40 4.49 -0.49 13.25
CA TRP A 40 5.36 -0.75 12.10
C TRP A 40 6.78 -1.09 12.52
N ILE A 41 7.30 -0.52 13.61
CA ILE A 41 8.59 -0.95 14.19
C ILE A 41 8.51 -2.42 14.60
N LEU A 42 7.44 -2.82 15.28
CA LEU A 42 7.28 -4.21 15.72
C LEU A 42 7.05 -5.18 14.55
N SER A 43 6.45 -4.71 13.45
CA SER A 43 6.20 -5.53 12.26
C SER A 43 7.44 -5.64 11.37
N PHE A 44 8.05 -4.51 10.99
CA PHE A 44 9.21 -4.46 10.10
C PHE A 44 10.52 -4.82 10.82
N GLY A 45 10.59 -4.62 12.14
CA GLY A 45 11.76 -4.97 12.95
C GLY A 45 12.10 -6.45 12.93
N ILE A 46 11.12 -7.32 12.65
CA ILE A 46 11.31 -8.76 12.52
C ILE A 46 12.39 -9.10 11.49
N VAL A 47 12.51 -8.32 10.41
CA VAL A 47 13.50 -8.53 9.35
C VAL A 47 14.94 -8.45 9.86
N PHE A 48 15.19 -7.64 10.89
CA PHE A 48 16.51 -7.49 11.50
C PHE A 48 16.78 -8.51 12.62
N ILE A 49 15.73 -9.08 13.20
CA ILE A 49 15.83 -10.01 14.33
C ILE A 49 16.04 -11.45 13.85
N ILE A 50 15.39 -11.87 12.76
CA ILE A 50 15.53 -13.24 12.23
C ILE A 50 16.97 -13.62 11.88
N PRO A 51 17.79 -12.75 11.27
CA PRO A 51 19.21 -13.05 11.08
C PRO A 51 19.94 -13.40 12.38
N HIS A 52 19.60 -12.75 13.50
CA HIS A 52 20.15 -13.04 14.82
C HIS A 52 19.60 -14.35 15.39
N ASP A 53 18.28 -14.54 15.26
CA ASP A 53 17.55 -15.76 15.62
C ASP A 53 18.23 -17.01 15.03
N ILE A 54 18.42 -17.02 13.70
CA ILE A 54 19.05 -18.13 12.98
C ILE A 54 20.53 -18.26 13.33
N TYR A 55 21.27 -17.16 13.46
CA TYR A 55 22.69 -17.21 13.77
C TYR A 55 22.95 -17.91 15.11
N TYR A 56 22.16 -17.58 16.14
CA TYR A 56 22.26 -18.21 17.45
C TYR A 56 21.79 -19.67 17.42
N THR A 57 20.71 -19.99 16.70
CA THR A 57 20.30 -21.40 16.52
C THR A 57 21.40 -22.26 15.90
N LEU A 58 22.13 -21.74 14.91
CA LEU A 58 23.17 -22.51 14.21
C LEU A 58 24.49 -22.62 14.96
N ASN A 59 24.84 -21.60 15.75
CA ASN A 59 26.19 -21.49 16.31
C ASN A 59 26.27 -21.49 17.84
N ASP A 60 25.17 -21.27 18.57
CA ASP A 60 25.24 -21.09 20.03
C ASP A 60 23.88 -21.19 20.78
N TYR A 61 23.63 -22.29 21.50
CA TYR A 61 22.55 -22.40 22.51
C TYR A 61 22.97 -21.78 23.86
N GLY A 62 23.46 -20.54 23.83
CA GLY A 62 23.94 -19.80 25.02
C GLY A 62 23.07 -18.58 25.36
N ASP A 63 23.64 -17.60 26.09
CA ASP A 63 22.95 -16.38 26.56
C ASP A 63 22.27 -15.56 25.42
N GLY A 64 22.85 -15.60 24.20
CA GLY A 64 22.29 -14.93 23.02
C GLY A 64 20.96 -15.50 22.55
N TYR A 65 20.77 -16.82 22.70
CA TYR A 65 19.51 -17.49 22.40
C TYR A 65 18.42 -17.01 23.37
N GLU A 66 18.69 -17.06 24.68
CA GLU A 66 17.74 -16.63 25.71
C GLU A 66 17.35 -15.15 25.58
N TYR A 67 18.31 -14.28 25.28
CA TYR A 67 18.03 -12.87 25.00
C TYR A 67 17.07 -12.70 23.81
N THR A 68 17.28 -13.48 22.75
CA THR A 68 16.43 -13.44 21.54
C THR A 68 15.03 -13.94 21.84
N VAL A 69 14.87 -14.98 22.67
CA VAL A 69 13.55 -15.44 23.18
C VAL A 69 12.83 -14.31 23.94
N VAL A 70 13.54 -13.59 24.82
CA VAL A 70 12.95 -12.48 25.58
C VAL A 70 12.51 -11.35 24.65
N LEU A 71 13.33 -11.01 23.64
CA LEU A 71 12.99 -10.01 22.65
C LEU A 71 11.75 -10.41 21.84
N TRP A 72 11.66 -11.66 21.40
CA TRP A 72 10.50 -12.20 20.72
C TRP A 72 9.24 -12.14 21.57
N LYS A 73 9.32 -12.42 22.88
CA LYS A 73 8.17 -12.28 23.79
C LYS A 73 7.61 -10.85 23.79
N TRP A 74 8.48 -9.84 23.86
CA TRP A 74 8.06 -8.45 23.80
C TRP A 74 7.40 -8.08 22.47
N ILE A 75 7.97 -8.54 21.35
CA ILE A 75 7.43 -8.29 20.02
C ILE A 75 6.10 -9.00 19.81
N TYR A 76 6.02 -10.26 20.22
CA TYR A 76 4.81 -11.07 20.13
C TYR A 76 3.66 -10.45 20.92
N TRP A 77 3.83 -10.21 22.22
CA TRP A 77 2.77 -9.65 23.05
C TRP A 77 2.45 -8.19 22.69
N GLY A 78 3.46 -7.40 22.30
CA GLY A 78 3.25 -6.04 21.80
C GLY A 78 2.40 -6.01 20.53
N ASN A 79 2.76 -6.83 19.52
CA ASN A 79 1.96 -6.96 18.30
C ASN A 79 0.57 -7.55 18.59
N PHE A 80 0.47 -8.52 19.49
CA PHE A 80 -0.81 -9.14 19.84
C PHE A 80 -1.79 -8.10 20.43
N ILE A 81 -1.36 -7.32 21.43
CA ILE A 81 -2.19 -6.29 22.06
C ILE A 81 -2.53 -5.17 21.07
N LEU A 82 -1.56 -4.73 20.26
CA LEU A 82 -1.82 -3.69 19.26
C LEU A 82 -2.80 -4.18 18.20
N CYS A 83 -2.57 -5.36 17.61
CA CYS A 83 -3.36 -5.91 16.52
C CYS A 83 -4.80 -6.25 16.92
N TRP A 84 -4.99 -6.83 18.11
CA TRP A 84 -6.29 -7.40 18.51
C TRP A 84 -7.07 -6.53 19.51
N LEU A 85 -6.47 -5.47 20.05
CA LEU A 85 -7.16 -4.60 20.99
C LEU A 85 -7.07 -3.13 20.57
N ILE A 86 -5.87 -2.57 20.55
CA ILE A 86 -5.71 -1.11 20.45
C ILE A 86 -6.04 -0.60 19.04
N LEU A 87 -5.41 -1.13 18.00
CA LEU A 87 -5.56 -0.63 16.63
C LEU A 87 -7.00 -0.80 16.10
N PRO A 88 -7.72 -1.93 16.30
CA PRO A 88 -9.10 -2.05 15.83
C PRO A 88 -10.08 -1.09 16.50
N ILE A 89 -9.90 -0.82 17.80
CA ILE A 89 -10.72 0.17 18.52
C ILE A 89 -10.42 1.58 17.99
N CYS A 90 -9.16 1.94 17.81
CA CYS A 90 -8.77 3.22 17.25
C CYS A 90 -9.24 3.39 15.79
N GLN A 91 -9.23 2.32 14.99
CA GLN A 91 -9.74 2.32 13.62
C GLN A 91 -11.22 2.70 13.59
N GLU A 92 -12.06 2.01 14.38
CA GLU A 92 -13.50 2.28 14.46
C GLU A 92 -13.79 3.65 15.07
N TYR A 93 -12.94 4.11 15.98
CA TYR A 93 -13.08 5.43 16.62
C TYR A 93 -12.87 6.58 15.63
N GLU A 94 -11.86 6.47 14.77
CA GLU A 94 -11.59 7.47 13.75
C GLU A 94 -12.58 7.40 12.57
N ASP A 95 -13.14 6.23 12.29
CA ASP A 95 -14.19 6.03 11.27
C ASP A 95 -15.61 6.39 11.79
N ALA A 96 -15.74 6.76 13.06
CA ALA A 96 -17.02 7.09 13.69
C ALA A 96 -17.56 8.46 13.24
N GLY A 97 -18.87 8.53 12.97
CA GLY A 97 -19.59 9.74 12.54
C GLY A 97 -20.15 10.59 13.69
N GLU A 98 -20.04 10.10 14.92
CA GLU A 98 -20.49 10.77 16.13
C GLU A 98 -19.69 12.04 16.42
N PHE A 99 -20.30 13.01 17.09
CA PHE A 99 -19.67 14.28 17.41
C PHE A 99 -18.94 14.28 18.76
N THR A 100 -19.38 13.46 19.72
CA THR A 100 -18.80 13.45 21.07
C THR A 100 -17.76 12.33 21.22
N PHE A 101 -16.73 12.57 22.04
CA PHE A 101 -15.70 11.58 22.35
C PHE A 101 -16.30 10.28 22.93
N LYS A 102 -17.24 10.43 23.86
CA LYS A 102 -17.87 9.31 24.57
C LYS A 102 -18.66 8.41 23.62
N ASP A 103 -19.44 9.00 22.72
CA ASP A 103 -20.28 8.24 21.80
C ASP A 103 -19.44 7.50 20.76
N LYS A 104 -18.38 8.14 20.24
CA LYS A 104 -17.40 7.49 19.37
C LYS A 104 -16.76 6.27 20.04
N LEU A 105 -16.31 6.42 21.29
CA LEU A 105 -15.64 5.34 22.01
C LEU A 105 -16.60 4.16 22.26
N ILE A 106 -17.81 4.44 22.77
CA ILE A 106 -18.84 3.41 23.00
C ILE A 106 -19.17 2.67 21.70
N ARG A 107 -19.34 3.40 20.58
CA ARG A 107 -19.60 2.78 19.27
C ARG A 107 -18.45 1.89 18.84
N SER A 108 -17.21 2.35 19.00
CA SER A 108 -16.01 1.60 18.60
C SER A 108 -15.88 0.27 19.35
N PHE A 109 -16.11 0.30 20.67
CA PHE A 109 -16.15 -0.91 21.47
C PHE A 109 -17.28 -1.85 21.07
N LYS A 110 -18.49 -1.33 20.84
CA LYS A 110 -19.64 -2.14 20.40
C LYS A 110 -19.38 -2.82 19.06
N ASN A 111 -18.88 -2.09 18.07
CA ASN A 111 -18.58 -2.64 16.75
C ASN A 111 -17.52 -3.75 16.81
N ASN A 112 -16.42 -3.52 17.54
CA ASN A 112 -15.39 -4.54 17.72
C ASN A 112 -15.92 -5.76 18.49
N LEU A 113 -16.73 -5.55 19.52
CA LEU A 113 -17.35 -6.65 20.27
C LEU A 113 -18.29 -7.50 19.39
N ILE A 114 -19.02 -6.87 18.46
CA ILE A 114 -19.86 -7.57 17.49
C ILE A 114 -18.99 -8.44 16.56
N ILE A 115 -17.87 -7.91 16.06
CA ILE A 115 -16.93 -8.68 15.22
C ILE A 115 -16.38 -9.88 16.01
N TYR A 116 -15.98 -9.68 17.26
CA TYR A 116 -15.50 -10.78 18.12
C TYR A 116 -16.60 -11.79 18.48
N ALA A 117 -17.85 -11.35 18.62
CA ALA A 117 -18.98 -12.23 18.81
C ALA A 117 -19.20 -13.13 17.57
N TYR A 118 -19.05 -12.60 16.35
CA TYR A 118 -19.10 -13.41 15.13
C TYR A 118 -17.99 -14.46 15.09
N PHE A 119 -16.74 -14.09 15.41
CA PHE A 119 -15.64 -15.06 15.49
C PHE A 119 -15.88 -16.12 16.56
N PHE A 120 -16.44 -15.73 17.71
CA PHE A 120 -16.79 -16.66 18.78
C PHE A 120 -17.89 -17.64 18.36
N ILE A 121 -18.97 -17.16 17.73
CA ILE A 121 -20.06 -18.02 17.21
C ILE A 121 -19.53 -18.98 16.15
N PHE A 122 -18.71 -18.49 15.22
CA PHE A 122 -18.09 -19.33 14.20
C PHE A 122 -17.20 -20.42 14.83
N GLY A 123 -16.42 -20.06 15.85
CA GLY A 123 -15.64 -21.01 16.65
C GLY A 123 -16.51 -22.07 17.32
N LEU A 124 -17.65 -21.70 17.90
CA LEU A 124 -18.59 -22.64 18.51
C LEU A 124 -19.20 -23.62 17.50
N ILE A 125 -19.60 -23.13 16.32
CA ILE A 125 -20.12 -23.98 15.23
C ILE A 125 -19.06 -25.00 14.81
N PHE A 126 -17.80 -24.56 14.71
CA PHE A 126 -16.70 -25.45 14.35
C PHE A 126 -16.42 -26.51 15.42
N ILE A 127 -16.46 -26.14 16.70
CA ILE A 127 -16.32 -27.09 17.82
C ILE A 127 -17.48 -28.10 17.81
N ALA A 128 -18.71 -27.66 17.55
CA ALA A 128 -19.86 -28.56 17.41
C ALA A 128 -19.70 -29.53 16.22
N TYR A 129 -19.11 -29.07 15.11
CA TYR A 129 -18.74 -29.95 14.00
C TYR A 129 -17.75 -31.03 14.44
N LEU A 130 -16.67 -30.67 15.14
CA LEU A 130 -15.71 -31.67 15.66
C LEU A 130 -16.36 -32.66 16.64
N ALA A 131 -17.32 -32.20 17.43
CA ALA A 131 -18.13 -33.03 18.33
C ALA A 131 -18.90 -34.12 17.59
N ILE A 132 -19.57 -33.77 16.50
CA ILE A 132 -20.37 -34.70 15.71
C ILE A 132 -19.49 -35.81 15.09
N PHE A 133 -18.26 -35.48 14.70
CA PHE A 133 -17.32 -36.43 14.10
C PHE A 133 -16.45 -37.18 15.12
N ASN A 134 -16.75 -37.11 16.42
CA ASN A 134 -16.00 -37.75 17.51
C ASN A 134 -14.49 -37.41 17.51
N LYS A 135 -14.13 -36.18 17.10
CA LYS A 135 -12.74 -35.68 17.11
C LYS A 135 -12.48 -34.67 18.24
N LEU A 136 -13.26 -34.73 19.33
CA LEU A 136 -13.08 -33.90 20.52
C LEU A 136 -11.97 -34.43 21.42
N ASP A 137 -10.75 -34.45 20.91
CA ASP A 137 -9.58 -34.59 21.78
C ASP A 137 -9.07 -33.19 22.15
N TYR A 138 -8.57 -33.02 23.38
CA TYR A 138 -8.02 -31.75 23.85
C TYR A 138 -6.91 -31.25 22.92
N ASP A 139 -6.04 -32.16 22.50
CA ASP A 139 -4.96 -31.90 21.54
C ASP A 139 -5.51 -31.47 20.17
N SER A 140 -6.59 -32.12 19.70
CA SER A 140 -7.24 -31.77 18.44
C SER A 140 -7.89 -30.38 18.49
N ILE A 141 -8.53 -30.02 19.61
CA ILE A 141 -9.13 -28.69 19.81
C ILE A 141 -8.04 -27.61 19.83
N LEU A 142 -6.93 -27.84 20.56
CA LEU A 142 -5.83 -26.90 20.64
C LEU A 142 -5.18 -26.66 19.28
N LYS A 143 -4.88 -27.73 18.54
CA LYS A 143 -4.35 -27.65 17.17
C LYS A 143 -5.26 -26.86 16.24
N VAL A 144 -6.57 -27.07 16.32
CA VAL A 144 -7.55 -26.33 15.53
C VAL A 144 -7.58 -24.85 15.88
N LEU A 145 -7.56 -24.49 17.16
CA LEU A 145 -7.58 -23.10 17.60
C LEU A 145 -6.33 -22.35 17.12
N VAL A 146 -5.17 -23.00 17.21
CA VAL A 146 -3.90 -22.47 16.67
C VAL A 146 -3.98 -22.31 15.16
N ALA A 147 -4.48 -23.31 14.43
CA ALA A 147 -4.68 -23.22 12.98
C ALA A 147 -5.59 -22.05 12.59
N LEU A 148 -6.72 -21.86 13.28
CA LEU A 148 -7.65 -20.76 13.01
C LEU A 148 -7.04 -19.39 13.32
N ALA A 149 -6.25 -19.28 14.38
CA ALA A 149 -5.57 -18.03 14.75
C ALA A 149 -4.57 -17.57 13.67
N TYR A 150 -3.88 -18.51 13.02
CA TYR A 150 -2.89 -18.20 11.99
C TYR A 150 -3.42 -18.26 10.55
N ALA A 151 -4.54 -18.95 10.30
CA ALA A 151 -5.09 -19.16 8.96
C ALA A 151 -5.28 -17.85 8.18
N PHE A 152 -5.80 -16.81 8.82
CA PHE A 152 -6.00 -15.52 8.16
C PHE A 152 -4.67 -14.87 7.76
N GLY A 153 -3.67 -14.88 8.65
CA GLY A 153 -2.35 -14.30 8.36
C GLY A 153 -1.60 -15.07 7.27
N ILE A 154 -1.68 -16.41 7.28
CA ILE A 154 -1.11 -17.26 6.23
C ILE A 154 -1.79 -17.01 4.89
N LEU A 155 -3.13 -16.94 4.85
CA LEU A 155 -3.88 -16.59 3.64
C LEU A 155 -3.41 -15.24 3.09
N LEU A 156 -3.20 -14.27 3.98
CA LEU A 156 -2.73 -12.94 3.62
C LEU A 156 -1.30 -12.99 3.04
N VAL A 157 -0.39 -13.77 3.64
CA VAL A 157 0.95 -14.02 3.07
C VAL A 157 0.86 -14.63 1.68
N VAL A 158 0.09 -15.71 1.51
CA VAL A 158 -0.07 -16.38 0.20
C VAL A 158 -0.50 -15.40 -0.88
N ILE A 159 -1.52 -14.57 -0.59
CA ILE A 159 -2.05 -13.59 -1.56
C ILE A 159 -1.02 -12.48 -1.82
N LEU A 160 -0.47 -11.86 -0.76
CA LEU A 160 0.38 -10.70 -0.89
C LEU A 160 1.76 -11.03 -1.46
N LEU A 161 2.42 -12.07 -0.93
CA LEU A 161 3.73 -12.51 -1.39
C LEU A 161 3.63 -13.05 -2.82
N GLY A 162 2.62 -13.88 -3.10
CA GLY A 162 2.37 -14.39 -4.46
C GLY A 162 2.09 -13.28 -5.48
N HIS A 163 1.44 -12.19 -5.08
CA HIS A 163 1.29 -11.00 -5.92
C HIS A 163 2.61 -10.22 -6.07
N GLY A 164 3.30 -9.94 -4.97
CA GLY A 164 4.54 -9.15 -4.95
C GLY A 164 5.66 -9.74 -5.82
N LEU A 165 5.83 -11.07 -5.77
CA LEU A 165 6.84 -11.80 -6.56
C LEU A 165 6.69 -11.58 -8.07
N VAL A 166 5.46 -11.35 -8.57
CA VAL A 166 5.18 -11.14 -9.99
C VAL A 166 5.05 -9.65 -10.33
N ALA A 167 4.37 -8.89 -9.47
CA ALA A 167 4.02 -7.50 -9.74
C ALA A 167 5.25 -6.59 -9.77
N ILE A 168 6.22 -6.80 -8.86
CA ILE A 168 7.39 -5.92 -8.74
C ILE A 168 8.24 -5.94 -10.03
N PRO A 169 8.76 -7.09 -10.52
CA PRO A 169 9.53 -7.09 -11.77
C PRO A 169 8.75 -6.52 -12.96
N ARG A 170 7.45 -6.84 -13.05
CA ARG A 170 6.56 -6.36 -14.12
C ARG A 170 6.40 -4.84 -14.08
N GLU A 171 6.28 -4.25 -12.89
CA GLU A 171 6.15 -2.80 -12.72
C GLU A 171 7.41 -2.07 -13.20
N TYR A 172 8.61 -2.53 -12.80
CA TYR A 172 9.88 -1.95 -13.25
C TYR A 172 10.07 -2.10 -14.76
N TRP A 173 9.69 -3.24 -15.34
CA TRP A 173 9.68 -3.44 -16.79
C TRP A 173 8.77 -2.44 -17.52
N ARG A 174 7.55 -2.24 -17.00
CA ARG A 174 6.57 -1.28 -17.58
C ARG A 174 7.08 0.16 -17.46
N LYS A 175 7.62 0.55 -16.31
CA LYS A 175 8.19 1.89 -16.07
C LYS A 175 9.40 2.19 -16.97
N ALA A 176 10.13 1.17 -17.41
CA ALA A 176 11.22 1.34 -18.37
C ALA A 176 10.75 1.63 -19.81
N GLN A 177 9.46 1.40 -20.12
CA GLN A 177 8.87 1.61 -21.45
C GLN A 177 8.10 2.94 -21.50
N TYR A 178 8.82 4.07 -21.68
CA TYR A 178 8.24 5.43 -21.55
C TYR A 178 6.99 5.66 -22.41
N GLN A 179 7.00 5.31 -23.70
CA GLN A 179 5.84 5.52 -24.59
C GLN A 179 4.59 4.73 -24.13
N LYS A 180 4.76 3.47 -23.73
CA LYS A 180 3.65 2.64 -23.24
C LYS A 180 3.17 3.11 -21.87
N CYS A 181 4.09 3.51 -21.01
CA CYS A 181 3.79 4.08 -19.70
C CYS A 181 2.97 5.37 -19.85
N LEU A 182 3.36 6.26 -20.77
CA LEU A 182 2.64 7.50 -21.05
C LEU A 182 1.20 7.24 -21.53
N LYS A 183 1.01 6.31 -22.47
CA LYS A 183 -0.34 5.89 -22.90
C LYS A 183 -1.18 5.34 -21.76
N SER A 184 -0.57 4.54 -20.87
CA SER A 184 -1.25 4.02 -19.68
C SER A 184 -1.66 5.15 -18.72
N LEU A 185 -0.80 6.17 -18.54
CA LEU A 185 -1.09 7.31 -17.68
C LEU A 185 -2.17 8.22 -18.27
N TYR A 186 -2.26 8.38 -19.60
CA TYR A 186 -3.40 9.07 -20.23
C TYR A 186 -4.72 8.36 -19.94
N LEU A 187 -4.72 7.03 -20.04
CA LEU A 187 -5.89 6.22 -19.68
C LEU A 187 -6.30 6.44 -18.21
N GLU A 188 -5.33 6.43 -17.30
CA GLU A 188 -5.56 6.68 -15.87
C GLU A 188 -6.01 8.13 -15.59
N ALA A 189 -5.50 9.10 -16.36
CA ALA A 189 -5.88 10.50 -16.28
C ALA A 189 -7.37 10.71 -16.63
N ALA A 190 -7.85 10.06 -17.69
CA ALA A 190 -9.28 10.11 -18.05
C ALA A 190 -10.16 9.52 -16.93
N GLN A 191 -9.75 8.37 -16.38
CA GLN A 191 -10.47 7.70 -15.29
C GLN A 191 -10.56 8.57 -14.05
N ILE A 192 -9.42 9.08 -13.55
CA ILE A 192 -9.41 9.85 -12.32
C ILE A 192 -10.17 11.17 -12.48
N ASN A 193 -10.13 11.79 -13.67
CA ASN A 193 -10.90 12.99 -13.94
C ASN A 193 -12.41 12.70 -13.87
N HIS A 194 -12.88 11.58 -14.44
CA HIS A 194 -14.28 11.16 -14.29
C HIS A 194 -14.65 10.93 -12.82
N THR A 195 -13.81 10.21 -12.06
CA THR A 195 -14.03 9.99 -10.62
C THR A 195 -14.08 11.31 -9.84
N ILE A 196 -13.25 12.29 -10.18
CA ILE A 196 -13.30 13.63 -9.57
C ILE A 196 -14.67 14.28 -9.81
N GLN A 197 -15.19 14.21 -11.04
CA GLN A 197 -16.51 14.78 -11.37
C GLN A 197 -17.64 14.07 -10.62
N GLU A 198 -17.62 12.74 -10.55
CA GLU A 198 -18.62 11.97 -9.80
C GLU A 198 -18.60 12.30 -8.30
N LEU A 199 -17.41 12.35 -7.70
CA LEU A 199 -17.24 12.69 -6.29
C LEU A 199 -17.65 14.13 -6.01
N TYR A 200 -17.36 15.05 -6.94
CA TYR A 200 -17.82 16.44 -6.86
C TYR A 200 -19.35 16.50 -6.79
N ILE A 201 -20.06 15.82 -7.70
CA ILE A 201 -21.53 15.79 -7.73
C ILE A 201 -22.10 15.19 -6.44
N GLN A 202 -21.52 14.09 -5.94
CA GLN A 202 -21.96 13.45 -4.70
C GLN A 202 -21.80 14.38 -3.49
N LEU A 203 -20.64 15.04 -3.36
CA LEU A 203 -20.39 16.02 -2.30
C LEU A 203 -21.29 17.24 -2.42
N PHE A 204 -21.50 17.73 -3.65
CA PHE A 204 -22.36 18.86 -3.93
C PHE A 204 -23.81 18.60 -3.48
N ASN A 205 -24.34 17.41 -3.78
CA ASN A 205 -25.69 17.00 -3.34
C ASN A 205 -25.79 16.92 -1.80
N ILE A 206 -24.79 16.35 -1.12
CA ILE A 206 -24.73 16.32 0.35
C ILE A 206 -24.68 17.74 0.92
N THR A 207 -23.91 18.63 0.28
CA THR A 207 -23.75 20.02 0.73
C THR A 207 -25.06 20.80 0.59
N ILE A 208 -25.79 20.60 -0.51
CA ILE A 208 -27.14 21.16 -0.69
C ILE A 208 -28.08 20.68 0.41
N GLU A 209 -28.11 19.38 0.69
CA GLU A 209 -28.95 18.80 1.74
C GLU A 209 -28.64 19.44 3.12
N LEU A 210 -27.35 19.64 3.42
CA LEU A 210 -26.92 20.30 4.67
C LEU A 210 -27.34 21.78 4.72
N ILE A 211 -27.20 22.52 3.62
CA ILE A 211 -27.60 23.94 3.54
C ILE A 211 -29.12 24.09 3.69
N GLN A 212 -29.92 23.25 3.03
CA GLN A 212 -31.38 23.25 3.18
C GLN A 212 -31.79 23.01 4.64
N ASN A 213 -31.18 22.02 5.30
CA ASN A 213 -31.47 21.73 6.70
C ASN A 213 -30.99 22.82 7.66
N LYS A 214 -29.89 23.50 7.34
CA LYS A 214 -29.43 24.67 8.10
C LYS A 214 -30.42 25.82 8.03
N ASN A 215 -31.02 26.06 6.86
CA ASN A 215 -32.05 27.08 6.69
C ASN A 215 -33.33 26.75 7.47
N THR A 216 -33.71 25.47 7.54
CA THR A 216 -34.87 25.01 8.31
C THR A 216 -34.60 25.02 9.82
N ASN A 217 -33.38 24.68 10.26
CA ASN A 217 -33.00 24.60 11.67
C ASN A 217 -31.65 25.32 11.94
N PRO A 218 -31.68 26.65 12.19
CA PRO A 218 -30.46 27.48 12.28
C PRO A 218 -29.54 27.16 13.46
N ASN A 219 -30.08 26.55 14.53
CA ASN A 219 -29.37 26.39 15.81
C ASN A 219 -28.66 25.03 15.98
N LEU A 220 -28.38 24.28 14.90
CA LEU A 220 -27.65 23.01 15.00
C LEU A 220 -26.14 23.20 14.74
N PRO A 221 -25.30 23.27 15.80
CA PRO A 221 -23.84 23.36 15.64
C PRO A 221 -23.23 22.14 14.93
N CYS A 222 -23.96 21.02 14.91
CA CYS A 222 -23.55 19.80 14.19
C CYS A 222 -23.42 20.02 12.68
N ILE A 223 -24.25 20.88 12.07
CA ILE A 223 -24.23 21.13 10.62
C ILE A 223 -22.97 21.91 10.25
N ASP A 224 -22.62 22.93 11.03
CA ASP A 224 -21.39 23.72 10.82
C ASP A 224 -20.14 22.86 10.95
N SER A 225 -20.12 21.94 11.91
CA SER A 225 -19.02 20.97 12.04
C SER A 225 -18.87 20.06 10.83
N ILE A 226 -19.95 19.68 10.15
CA ILE A 226 -19.88 18.86 8.92
C ILE A 226 -19.42 19.71 7.74
N LEU A 227 -19.95 20.93 7.61
CA LEU A 227 -19.60 21.83 6.50
C LEU A 227 -18.11 22.19 6.51
N ASN A 228 -17.49 22.35 7.67
CA ASN A 228 -16.06 22.64 7.79
C ASN A 228 -15.14 21.52 7.23
N GLU A 229 -15.64 20.29 7.08
CA GLU A 229 -14.88 19.17 6.49
C GLU A 229 -14.92 19.20 4.95
N ILE A 230 -15.86 19.93 4.35
CA ILE A 230 -16.08 20.00 2.91
C ILE A 230 -15.22 21.13 2.31
N PRO A 231 -14.58 20.93 1.13
CA PRO A 231 -13.86 21.99 0.45
C PRO A 231 -14.73 23.23 0.20
N TYR A 232 -14.19 24.42 0.50
CA TYR A 232 -14.91 25.70 0.37
C TYR A 232 -15.49 25.94 -1.03
N GLU A 233 -14.75 25.56 -2.08
CA GLU A 233 -15.20 25.65 -3.49
C GLU A 233 -16.60 25.04 -3.69
N ILE A 234 -16.86 23.87 -3.08
CA ILE A 234 -18.14 23.15 -3.23
C ILE A 234 -19.24 23.84 -2.42
N ILE A 235 -18.90 24.43 -1.27
CA ILE A 235 -19.84 25.14 -0.40
C ILE A 235 -20.30 26.44 -1.07
N GLU A 236 -19.37 27.18 -1.67
CA GLU A 236 -19.65 28.40 -2.41
C GLU A 236 -20.58 28.10 -3.60
N ASP A 237 -20.21 27.12 -4.44
CA ASP A 237 -21.03 26.71 -5.59
C ASP A 237 -22.43 26.23 -5.18
N ALA A 238 -22.54 25.51 -4.06
CA ALA A 238 -23.83 25.04 -3.55
C ALA A 238 -24.70 26.18 -3.01
N SER A 239 -24.07 27.21 -2.42
CA SER A 239 -24.76 28.38 -1.87
C SER A 239 -25.33 29.29 -2.96
N HIS A 240 -24.70 29.33 -4.14
CA HIS A 240 -25.17 30.11 -5.28
C HIS A 240 -26.35 29.48 -6.03
N LYS A 241 -26.64 28.19 -5.80
CA LYS A 241 -27.77 27.53 -6.43
C LYS A 241 -29.07 27.94 -5.72
N ASN A 242 -30.01 28.55 -6.44
CA ASN A 242 -31.36 28.77 -5.92
C ASN A 242 -32.01 27.41 -5.63
N LEU A 243 -32.31 27.14 -4.36
CA LEU A 243 -32.88 25.88 -3.90
C LEU A 243 -34.40 26.02 -3.81
N ASP A 244 -35.12 25.35 -4.71
CA ASP A 244 -36.56 25.15 -4.54
C ASP A 244 -36.80 24.26 -3.30
N ILE A 245 -37.63 24.75 -2.37
CA ILE A 245 -37.79 24.25 -0.99
C ILE A 245 -38.58 22.91 -0.94
N SER A 246 -39.00 22.36 -2.08
CA SER A 246 -40.10 21.39 -2.13
C SER A 246 -39.78 19.93 -1.79
N ASP A 247 -38.52 19.48 -1.78
CA ASP A 247 -38.19 18.07 -1.49
C ASP A 247 -37.17 17.93 -0.34
N VAL A 248 -37.58 18.24 0.89
CA VAL A 248 -36.80 17.91 2.08
C VAL A 248 -36.92 16.40 2.32
N ARG A 249 -35.94 15.63 1.82
CA ARG A 249 -35.79 14.22 2.23
C ARG A 249 -35.49 14.15 3.72
N GLN A 250 -36.30 13.39 4.45
CA GLN A 250 -36.10 13.11 5.86
C GLN A 250 -34.77 12.35 6.04
N LEU A 251 -33.85 12.95 6.78
CA LEU A 251 -32.48 12.50 6.97
C LEU A 251 -32.36 11.07 7.52
N SER A 252 -31.38 10.32 6.99
CA SER A 252 -30.60 9.36 7.79
C SER A 252 -29.93 10.11 8.96
N THR A 253 -29.89 9.53 10.17
CA THR A 253 -29.33 10.14 11.40
C THR A 253 -28.09 11.01 11.11
N PHE A 254 -28.01 12.26 11.60
CA PHE A 254 -26.92 13.22 11.29
C PHE A 254 -25.49 12.64 11.40
N CYS A 255 -25.27 11.67 12.29
CA CYS A 255 -24.00 10.94 12.41
C CYS A 255 -23.63 10.17 11.13
N GLU A 256 -24.59 9.57 10.42
CA GLU A 256 -24.36 8.88 9.15
C GLU A 256 -24.00 9.86 8.04
N ILE A 257 -24.67 11.02 7.99
CA ILE A 257 -24.33 12.07 7.03
C ILE A 257 -22.93 12.61 7.30
N ASN A 258 -22.57 12.86 8.56
CA ASN A 258 -21.22 13.26 8.92
C ASN A 258 -20.18 12.24 8.46
N LYS A 259 -20.42 10.94 8.73
CA LYS A 259 -19.54 9.86 8.26
C LYS A 259 -19.40 9.83 6.74
N ARG A 260 -20.52 9.93 6.01
CA ARG A 260 -20.53 9.95 4.53
C ARG A 260 -19.82 11.18 3.97
N ALA A 261 -20.10 12.37 4.51
CA ALA A 261 -19.48 13.62 4.10
C ALA A 261 -17.96 13.58 4.29
N LYS A 262 -17.49 13.16 5.47
CA LYS A 262 -16.05 12.98 5.75
C LYS A 262 -15.38 12.01 4.78
N LYS A 263 -15.98 10.84 4.57
CA LYS A 263 -15.44 9.83 3.65
C LYS A 263 -15.35 10.38 2.22
N LYS A 264 -16.42 11.03 1.74
CA LYS A 264 -16.47 11.59 0.38
C LYS A 264 -15.53 12.79 0.20
N ALA A 265 -15.40 13.65 1.20
CA ALA A 265 -14.46 14.78 1.17
C ALA A 265 -13.01 14.28 1.11
N ALA A 266 -12.67 13.25 1.90
CA ALA A 266 -11.38 12.58 1.84
C ALA A 266 -11.13 11.92 0.47
N GLU A 267 -12.08 11.16 -0.07
CA GLU A 267 -12.00 10.56 -1.41
C GLU A 267 -11.75 11.61 -2.50
N TYR A 268 -12.48 12.73 -2.46
CA TYR A 268 -12.32 13.82 -3.42
C TYR A 268 -10.93 14.48 -3.34
N LYS A 269 -10.43 14.76 -2.13
CA LYS A 269 -9.08 15.31 -1.92
C LYS A 269 -7.99 14.36 -2.42
N ARG A 270 -8.14 13.06 -2.17
CA ARG A 270 -7.23 12.02 -2.69
C ARG A 270 -7.25 11.99 -4.20
N ALA A 271 -8.43 12.03 -4.82
CA ALA A 271 -8.57 12.02 -6.28
C ALA A 271 -7.92 13.24 -6.93
N LYS A 272 -8.14 14.46 -6.37
CA LYS A 272 -7.44 15.69 -6.80
C LYS A 272 -5.91 15.56 -6.69
N THR A 273 -5.41 15.04 -5.57
CA THR A 273 -3.96 14.86 -5.37
C THR A 273 -3.38 13.85 -6.36
N LYS A 274 -4.10 12.75 -6.61
CA LYS A 274 -3.72 11.73 -7.59
C LYS A 274 -3.68 12.31 -9.01
N TRP A 275 -4.66 13.14 -9.37
CA TRP A 275 -4.68 13.87 -10.63
C TRP A 275 -3.44 14.78 -10.79
N ASP A 276 -3.08 15.53 -9.76
CA ASP A 276 -1.90 16.41 -9.82
C ASP A 276 -0.59 15.64 -10.00
N HIS A 277 -0.50 14.45 -9.39
CA HIS A 277 0.65 13.56 -9.55
C HIS A 277 0.71 12.98 -10.96
N ILE A 278 -0.40 12.43 -11.48
CA ILE A 278 -0.50 11.94 -12.85
C ILE A 278 -0.11 13.02 -13.85
N CYS A 279 -0.63 14.25 -13.69
CA CYS A 279 -0.24 15.38 -14.53
C CYS A 279 1.28 15.60 -14.51
N THR A 280 1.89 15.59 -13.33
CA THR A 280 3.33 15.82 -13.17
C THR A 280 4.16 14.70 -13.79
N GLU A 281 3.75 13.45 -13.63
CA GLU A 281 4.41 12.30 -14.28
C GLU A 281 4.24 12.32 -15.80
N CYS A 282 3.05 12.65 -16.31
CA CYS A 282 2.81 12.81 -17.74
C CYS A 282 3.69 13.91 -18.34
N PHE A 283 3.71 15.11 -17.76
CA PHE A 283 4.54 16.21 -18.25
C PHE A 283 6.02 15.83 -18.25
N LEU A 284 6.45 15.14 -17.20
CA LEU A 284 7.82 14.66 -17.08
C LEU A 284 8.19 13.64 -18.16
N LEU A 285 7.29 12.71 -18.47
CA LEU A 285 7.51 11.70 -19.51
C LEU A 285 7.41 12.27 -20.93
N GLU A 286 6.46 13.18 -21.19
CA GLU A 286 6.39 13.94 -22.44
C GLU A 286 7.70 14.68 -22.68
N ASP A 287 8.17 15.45 -21.70
CA ASP A 287 9.44 16.16 -21.78
C ASP A 287 10.63 15.21 -22.01
N MET A 288 10.63 14.00 -21.45
CA MET A 288 11.69 13.00 -21.68
C MET A 288 11.69 12.45 -23.10
N ILE A 289 10.50 12.18 -23.65
CA ILE A 289 10.34 11.62 -24.99
C ILE A 289 10.71 12.68 -26.03
N ASP A 290 10.23 13.90 -25.86
CA ASP A 290 10.50 15.02 -26.78
C ASP A 290 12.00 15.36 -26.83
N ASN A 291 12.69 15.28 -25.69
CA ASN A 291 14.11 15.66 -25.58
C ASN A 291 15.07 14.46 -25.72
N GLU A 292 14.61 13.26 -26.09
CA GLU A 292 15.48 12.08 -26.20
C GLU A 292 16.61 12.29 -27.22
N PHE A 293 16.32 13.00 -28.31
CA PHE A 293 17.25 13.30 -29.41
C PHE A 293 17.68 14.77 -29.43
N SER A 294 17.56 15.48 -28.30
CA SER A 294 17.95 16.89 -28.20
C SER A 294 19.45 17.10 -28.45
N VAL A 295 19.78 17.90 -29.46
CA VAL A 295 21.16 18.26 -29.83
C VAL A 295 21.87 19.04 -28.72
N HIS A 296 21.12 19.77 -27.89
CA HIS A 296 21.66 20.64 -26.84
C HIS A 296 21.87 19.94 -25.50
N TYR A 297 21.66 18.62 -25.43
CA TYR A 297 21.82 17.82 -24.20
C TYR A 297 21.11 18.42 -22.98
N LYS A 298 19.94 19.04 -23.21
CA LYS A 298 19.14 19.73 -22.20
C LYS A 298 17.68 19.35 -22.38
N ILE A 299 17.01 19.08 -21.26
CA ILE A 299 15.55 18.90 -21.22
C ILE A 299 14.91 20.28 -21.31
N ARG A 300 14.35 20.63 -22.48
CA ARG A 300 13.57 21.85 -22.64
C ARG A 300 12.17 21.61 -22.10
N SER A 301 11.83 22.28 -21.01
CA SER A 301 10.50 22.27 -20.42
C SER A 301 10.15 23.66 -19.92
N THR A 302 9.02 24.19 -20.36
CA THR A 302 8.38 25.42 -19.88
C THR A 302 7.99 25.35 -18.40
N LEU A 303 7.81 24.13 -17.87
CA LEU A 303 7.42 23.88 -16.48
C LEU A 303 8.63 23.83 -15.54
N ARG A 304 9.87 23.84 -16.07
CA ARG A 304 11.10 23.85 -15.27
C ARG A 304 11.88 25.12 -15.52
N TYR A 305 12.21 25.83 -14.43
CA TYR A 305 13.08 26.99 -14.52
C TYR A 305 14.48 26.58 -15.00
N PRO A 306 15.05 27.25 -16.02
CA PRO A 306 16.43 27.01 -16.40
C PRO A 306 17.33 27.41 -15.22
N LYS A 307 18.21 26.49 -14.79
CA LYS A 307 19.17 26.77 -13.73
C LYS A 307 20.18 27.81 -14.22
N THR A 308 20.36 28.89 -13.46
CA THR A 308 21.30 29.98 -13.79
C THR A 308 22.67 29.70 -13.18
N GLY A 309 23.76 30.05 -13.89
CA GLY A 309 25.14 29.92 -13.44
C GLY A 309 26.02 28.96 -14.27
N GLN A 310 27.34 29.00 -14.05
CA GLN A 310 28.33 28.22 -14.82
C GLN A 310 28.22 26.70 -14.60
N LEU A 311 27.85 26.26 -13.38
CA LEU A 311 27.58 24.86 -13.06
C LEU A 311 26.22 24.38 -13.57
N GLY A 312 25.32 25.30 -13.93
CA GLY A 312 23.98 24.97 -14.44
C GLY A 312 24.03 24.14 -15.71
N HIS A 313 24.99 24.43 -16.60
CA HIS A 313 25.17 23.69 -17.84
C HIS A 313 25.52 22.20 -17.61
N TYR A 314 26.47 21.92 -16.71
CA TYR A 314 26.84 20.55 -16.37
C TYR A 314 25.71 19.80 -15.67
N ILE A 315 24.96 20.48 -14.79
CA ILE A 315 23.80 19.89 -14.13
C ILE A 315 22.71 19.55 -15.14
N ASP A 316 22.47 20.41 -16.14
CA ASP A 316 21.50 20.16 -17.21
C ASP A 316 21.88 18.93 -18.06
N ILE A 317 23.17 18.78 -18.39
CA ILE A 317 23.70 17.60 -19.10
C ILE A 317 23.53 16.33 -18.25
N LEU A 318 23.93 16.36 -16.98
CA LEU A 318 23.78 15.22 -16.07
C LEU A 318 22.31 14.83 -15.90
N GLN A 319 21.42 15.82 -15.82
CA GLN A 319 19.99 15.59 -15.71
C GLN A 319 19.40 14.98 -16.98
N TRP A 320 19.79 15.48 -18.15
CA TRP A 320 19.41 14.88 -19.43
C TRP A 320 19.91 13.43 -19.53
N LEU A 321 21.18 13.17 -19.22
CA LEU A 321 21.80 11.84 -19.25
C LEU A 321 21.08 10.89 -18.28
N TRP A 322 20.79 11.35 -17.06
CA TRP A 322 20.07 10.59 -16.05
C TRP A 322 18.70 10.16 -16.55
N TYR A 323 17.87 11.12 -17.00
CA TYR A 323 16.48 10.84 -17.30
C TYR A 323 16.25 10.12 -18.64
N THR A 324 17.10 10.37 -19.66
CA THR A 324 16.91 9.77 -20.99
C THR A 324 17.57 8.41 -21.14
N LYS A 325 18.79 8.21 -20.60
CA LYS A 325 19.58 6.99 -20.80
C LYS A 325 19.75 6.16 -19.53
N ILE A 326 20.24 6.76 -18.45
CA ILE A 326 20.60 5.99 -17.23
C ILE A 326 19.37 5.45 -16.51
N LYS A 327 18.30 6.25 -16.36
CA LYS A 327 17.07 5.85 -15.66
C LYS A 327 16.43 4.62 -16.30
N LYS A 328 16.41 4.55 -17.63
CA LYS A 328 15.91 3.39 -18.36
C LYS A 328 16.74 2.15 -18.05
N ALA A 329 18.06 2.22 -18.20
CA ALA A 329 18.97 1.11 -17.89
C ALA A 329 18.87 0.67 -16.41
N TYR A 330 18.77 1.62 -15.49
CA TYR A 330 18.59 1.38 -14.06
C TYR A 330 17.29 0.61 -13.77
N LEU A 331 16.15 1.04 -14.31
CA LEU A 331 14.86 0.34 -14.12
C LEU A 331 14.90 -1.08 -14.69
N LEU A 332 15.52 -1.27 -15.86
CA LEU A 332 15.74 -2.59 -16.46
C LEU A 332 16.65 -3.48 -15.60
N SER A 333 17.74 -2.93 -15.04
CA SER A 333 18.60 -3.70 -14.13
C SER A 333 17.86 -4.15 -12.86
N LEU A 334 17.02 -3.29 -12.28
CA LEU A 334 16.20 -3.65 -11.13
C LEU A 334 15.17 -4.73 -11.50
N CYS A 335 14.56 -4.64 -12.67
CA CYS A 335 13.66 -5.68 -13.17
C CYS A 335 14.35 -7.05 -13.24
N VAL A 336 15.57 -7.12 -13.78
CA VAL A 336 16.35 -8.36 -13.85
C VAL A 336 16.70 -8.87 -12.45
N ILE A 337 17.20 -8.01 -11.57
CA ILE A 337 17.55 -8.38 -10.19
C ILE A 337 16.34 -8.94 -9.45
N PHE A 338 15.22 -8.23 -9.47
CA PHE A 338 14.00 -8.71 -8.81
C PHE A 338 13.44 -9.97 -9.45
N SER A 339 13.54 -10.15 -10.77
CA SER A 339 13.12 -11.40 -11.42
C SER A 339 13.95 -12.60 -10.96
N ILE A 340 15.26 -12.41 -10.79
CA ILE A 340 16.16 -13.45 -10.26
C ILE A 340 15.77 -13.79 -8.82
N LEU A 341 15.58 -12.77 -7.97
CA LEU A 341 15.16 -12.98 -6.58
C LEU A 341 13.78 -13.65 -6.49
N SER A 342 12.79 -13.24 -7.30
CA SER A 342 11.48 -13.91 -7.38
C SER A 342 11.64 -15.39 -7.71
N SER A 343 12.50 -15.70 -8.68
CA SER A 343 12.74 -17.06 -9.15
C SER A 343 13.40 -17.91 -8.05
N ILE A 344 14.35 -17.33 -7.30
CA ILE A 344 14.99 -18.01 -6.16
C ILE A 344 13.95 -18.34 -5.08
N VAL A 345 13.05 -17.40 -4.75
CA VAL A 345 11.99 -17.63 -3.75
C VAL A 345 11.02 -18.72 -4.21
N ILE A 346 10.58 -18.70 -5.47
CA ILE A 346 9.70 -19.76 -6.00
C ILE A 346 10.42 -21.11 -6.01
N LEU A 347 11.71 -21.15 -6.33
CA LEU A 347 12.51 -22.38 -6.28
C LEU A 347 12.68 -22.90 -4.85
N SER A 348 12.86 -22.03 -3.85
CA SER A 348 12.92 -22.46 -2.45
C SER A 348 11.57 -23.02 -1.96
N GLU A 349 10.45 -22.46 -2.42
CA GLU A 349 9.12 -22.99 -2.11
C GLU A 349 8.88 -24.36 -2.74
N ILE A 350 9.38 -24.58 -3.97
CA ILE A 350 9.33 -25.91 -4.60
C ILE A 350 10.21 -26.90 -3.83
N SER A 351 11.35 -26.45 -3.31
CA SER A 351 12.26 -27.31 -2.55
C SER A 351 11.64 -27.85 -1.25
N CYS A 352 10.62 -27.19 -0.69
CA CYS A 352 9.86 -27.73 0.44
C CYS A 352 9.18 -29.09 0.16
N PHE A 353 8.95 -29.45 -1.11
CA PHE A 353 8.38 -30.75 -1.49
C PHE A 353 9.42 -31.82 -1.79
N THR A 354 10.70 -31.45 -1.87
CA THR A 354 11.74 -32.34 -2.36
C THR A 354 12.89 -32.42 -1.37
N GLU A 355 13.36 -33.61 -1.07
CA GLU A 355 14.56 -33.80 -0.23
C GLU A 355 15.87 -33.41 -0.94
N PHE A 356 15.81 -32.84 -2.14
CA PHE A 356 17.00 -32.51 -2.94
C PHE A 356 17.62 -31.16 -2.53
N ASP A 357 18.95 -31.15 -2.35
CA ASP A 357 19.79 -30.01 -1.91
C ASP A 357 19.87 -28.81 -2.90
N PHE A 358 18.96 -28.66 -3.87
CA PHE A 358 19.00 -27.55 -4.84
C PHE A 358 18.59 -26.19 -4.24
N ASN A 359 18.17 -26.15 -2.98
CA ASN A 359 17.78 -24.92 -2.31
C ASN A 359 18.98 -23.96 -2.14
N ILE A 360 19.06 -22.97 -3.03
CA ILE A 360 20.11 -21.95 -3.06
C ILE A 360 20.15 -21.18 -1.74
N LEU A 361 19.00 -20.88 -1.13
CA LEU A 361 18.92 -20.13 0.12
C LEU A 361 19.53 -20.92 1.28
N SER A 362 19.13 -22.18 1.46
CA SER A 362 19.68 -23.04 2.53
C SER A 362 21.21 -23.22 2.41
N ARG A 363 21.74 -23.30 1.19
CA ARG A 363 23.18 -23.41 0.95
C ARG A 363 23.95 -22.13 1.27
N ILE A 364 23.40 -20.97 0.92
CA ILE A 364 24.01 -19.65 1.18
C ILE A 364 24.06 -19.33 2.68
N ILE A 365 23.23 -19.97 3.50
CA ILE A 365 23.14 -19.74 4.94
C ILE A 365 24.16 -20.55 5.74
N LYS A 366 24.65 -21.71 5.23
CA LYS A 366 25.67 -22.57 5.88
C LYS A 366 27.10 -21.99 5.80
N VAL A 367 27.24 -20.67 5.85
CA VAL A 367 28.52 -19.97 5.74
C VAL A 367 29.07 -19.65 7.12
N ASN A 368 30.38 -19.82 7.29
CA ASN A 368 31.06 -19.57 8.56
C ASN A 368 31.32 -18.08 8.76
N GLY A 369 30.68 -17.49 9.78
CA GLY A 369 31.00 -16.15 10.30
C GLY A 369 29.80 -15.23 10.39
N PHE A 370 29.69 -14.55 11.54
CA PHE A 370 28.54 -13.70 11.89
C PHE A 370 28.09 -12.77 10.76
N ILE A 371 28.96 -11.89 10.25
CA ILE A 371 28.58 -10.89 9.23
C ILE A 371 28.11 -11.54 7.93
N GLN A 372 28.71 -12.66 7.54
CA GLN A 372 28.34 -13.36 6.31
C GLN A 372 26.97 -14.01 6.46
N THR A 373 26.72 -14.70 7.57
CA THR A 373 25.39 -15.26 7.89
C THR A 373 24.33 -14.16 7.95
N GLN A 374 24.63 -13.00 8.56
CA GLN A 374 23.71 -11.86 8.63
C GLN A 374 23.32 -11.37 7.23
N ILE A 375 24.29 -11.07 6.36
CA ILE A 375 24.02 -10.55 5.01
C ILE A 375 23.30 -11.59 4.14
N SER A 376 23.71 -12.86 4.23
CA SER A 376 23.12 -13.99 3.51
C SER A 376 21.64 -14.19 3.83
N ILE A 377 21.21 -13.92 5.06
CA ILE A 377 19.80 -14.05 5.49
C ILE A 377 19.04 -12.75 5.23
N LEU A 378 19.65 -11.60 5.53
CA LEU A 378 19.00 -10.29 5.46
C LEU A 378 18.57 -9.95 4.03
N ILE A 379 19.38 -10.27 3.01
CA ILE A 379 19.05 -9.93 1.60
C ILE A 379 17.78 -10.67 1.12
N PRO A 380 17.70 -12.02 1.18
CA PRO A 380 16.48 -12.74 0.82
C PRO A 380 15.27 -12.36 1.67
N LEU A 381 15.46 -12.20 2.99
CA LEU A 381 14.37 -11.84 3.90
C LEU A 381 13.81 -10.44 3.62
N MET A 382 14.68 -9.45 3.42
CA MET A 382 14.27 -8.10 3.01
C MET A 382 13.48 -8.13 1.70
N TYR A 383 13.87 -8.98 0.75
CA TYR A 383 13.15 -9.12 -0.51
C TYR A 383 11.77 -9.79 -0.34
N VAL A 384 11.68 -10.87 0.44
CA VAL A 384 10.41 -11.55 0.76
C VAL A 384 9.46 -10.61 1.51
N SER A 385 9.96 -9.88 2.51
CA SER A 385 9.19 -8.85 3.23
C SER A 385 8.81 -7.69 2.32
N PHE A 386 9.70 -7.23 1.43
CA PHE A 386 9.38 -6.21 0.46
C PHE A 386 8.25 -6.65 -0.48
N CYS A 387 8.25 -7.90 -0.95
CA CYS A 387 7.17 -8.43 -1.79
C CYS A 387 5.82 -8.47 -1.06
N ALA A 388 5.80 -9.01 0.15
CA ALA A 388 4.58 -9.08 0.96
C ALA A 388 4.04 -7.68 1.28
N TYR A 389 4.90 -6.77 1.76
CA TYR A 389 4.48 -5.41 2.12
C TYR A 389 4.14 -4.55 0.90
N TYR A 390 4.82 -4.74 -0.24
CA TYR A 390 4.43 -4.12 -1.50
C TYR A 390 2.99 -4.46 -1.88
N GLY A 391 2.59 -5.73 -1.71
CA GLY A 391 1.20 -6.15 -1.86
C GLY A 391 0.25 -5.39 -0.92
N LEU A 392 0.61 -5.23 0.36
CA LEU A 392 -0.25 -4.55 1.33
C LEU A 392 -0.37 -3.04 1.08
N PHE A 393 0.67 -2.40 0.56
CA PHE A 393 0.62 -0.98 0.18
C PHE A 393 -0.21 -0.74 -1.10
N HIS A 394 -0.37 -1.75 -1.97
CA HIS A 394 -1.11 -1.63 -3.23
C HIS A 394 -2.53 -2.20 -3.18
N ILE A 395 -2.88 -2.99 -2.16
CA ILE A 395 -4.22 -3.56 -2.04
C ILE A 395 -5.21 -2.47 -1.61
N ASN A 396 -6.25 -2.28 -2.42
CA ASN A 396 -7.40 -1.44 -2.08
C ASN A 396 -8.56 -2.37 -1.70
N PHE A 397 -8.91 -2.43 -0.41
CA PHE A 397 -10.03 -3.25 0.05
C PHE A 397 -11.36 -2.57 -0.30
N ALA A 398 -11.90 -2.92 -1.48
CA ALA A 398 -13.21 -2.48 -1.97
C ALA A 398 -13.47 -0.96 -1.87
N GLY A 399 -12.41 -0.14 -2.03
CA GLY A 399 -12.48 1.31 -1.91
C GLY A 399 -12.75 1.85 -0.50
N MET A 400 -12.73 1.00 0.54
CA MET A 400 -12.95 1.42 1.93
C MET A 400 -11.65 1.83 2.62
N TYR A 401 -10.60 1.01 2.51
CA TYR A 401 -9.31 1.25 3.12
C TYR A 401 -8.20 0.98 2.11
N GLY A 402 -7.16 1.83 2.13
CA GLY A 402 -6.01 1.71 1.24
C GLY A 402 -4.92 2.71 1.57
N PHE A 403 -3.70 2.44 1.11
CA PHE A 403 -2.57 3.35 1.28
C PHE A 403 -2.44 4.29 0.10
N TYR A 404 -2.26 5.57 0.41
CA TYR A 404 -2.11 6.63 -0.58
C TYR A 404 -0.87 7.46 -0.26
N ASN A 405 0.08 7.48 -1.20
CA ASN A 405 1.31 8.25 -1.11
C ASN A 405 1.03 9.77 -1.02
N HIS A 406 2.05 10.58 -0.69
CA HIS A 406 1.98 12.05 -0.64
C HIS A 406 1.00 12.59 0.42
N GLN A 407 1.04 12.00 1.61
CA GLN A 407 0.27 12.43 2.78
C GLN A 407 -1.25 12.38 2.54
N GLN A 408 -1.73 11.31 1.90
CA GLN A 408 -3.13 11.15 1.52
C GLN A 408 -3.84 9.97 2.21
N THR A 409 -3.14 9.20 3.05
CA THR A 409 -3.75 8.13 3.84
C THR A 409 -4.41 8.68 5.11
N ASP A 410 -5.70 8.40 5.26
CA ASP A 410 -6.52 8.75 6.42
C ASP A 410 -6.23 7.86 7.64
N ALA A 411 -6.69 8.29 8.81
CA ALA A 411 -6.46 7.59 10.07
C ALA A 411 -7.01 6.14 10.07
N PRO A 412 -8.26 5.87 9.64
CA PRO A 412 -8.76 4.50 9.55
C PRO A 412 -7.94 3.60 8.63
N SER A 413 -7.52 4.09 7.45
CA SER A 413 -6.71 3.30 6.52
C SER A 413 -5.31 3.00 7.07
N LEU A 414 -4.67 3.96 7.76
CA LEU A 414 -3.38 3.72 8.44
C LEU A 414 -3.50 2.62 9.50
N MET A 415 -4.58 2.67 10.30
CA MET A 415 -4.85 1.67 11.34
C MET A 415 -5.11 0.30 10.73
N PHE A 416 -5.95 0.25 9.70
CA PHE A 416 -6.24 -0.98 8.94
C PHE A 416 -4.95 -1.60 8.39
N GLY A 417 -4.09 -0.79 7.78
CA GLY A 417 -2.81 -1.27 7.27
C GLY A 417 -1.88 -1.78 8.38
N SER A 418 -1.79 -1.07 9.50
CA SER A 418 -1.00 -1.46 10.67
C SER A 418 -1.43 -2.82 11.25
N ILE A 419 -2.76 -3.05 11.34
CA ILE A 419 -3.32 -4.34 11.73
C ILE A 419 -2.85 -5.44 10.78
N ASN A 420 -2.94 -5.21 9.47
CA ASN A 420 -2.55 -6.23 8.50
C ASN A 420 -1.02 -6.45 8.43
N PHE A 421 -0.19 -5.43 8.64
CA PHE A 421 1.26 -5.61 8.80
C PHE A 421 1.57 -6.55 9.97
N SER A 422 0.96 -6.33 11.13
CA SER A 422 1.17 -7.21 12.30
C SER A 422 0.68 -8.64 12.08
N ARG A 423 -0.43 -8.84 11.34
CA ARG A 423 -0.96 -10.17 10.99
C ARG A 423 -0.10 -10.95 10.01
N VAL A 424 0.60 -10.26 9.11
CA VAL A 424 1.48 -10.87 8.10
C VAL A 424 2.84 -11.23 8.65
N SER A 425 3.36 -10.45 9.62
CA SER A 425 4.78 -10.52 9.97
C SER A 425 5.23 -11.85 10.59
N PHE A 426 4.43 -12.48 11.47
CA PHE A 426 4.76 -13.79 12.03
C PHE A 426 4.60 -14.94 11.02
N PRO A 427 3.49 -15.07 10.27
CA PRO A 427 3.37 -16.09 9.23
C PRO A 427 4.43 -15.97 8.12
N LEU A 428 4.85 -14.74 7.79
CA LEU A 428 5.93 -14.51 6.83
C LEU A 428 7.28 -15.02 7.35
N THR A 429 7.54 -14.82 8.65
CA THR A 429 8.73 -15.34 9.33
C THR A 429 8.73 -16.86 9.29
N PHE A 430 7.60 -17.47 9.65
CA PHE A 430 7.44 -18.92 9.63
C PHE A 430 7.65 -19.49 8.22
N ASN A 431 7.05 -18.87 7.19
CA ASN A 431 7.28 -19.23 5.79
C ASN A 431 8.77 -19.13 5.41
N PHE A 432 9.46 -18.08 5.85
CA PHE A 432 10.90 -17.93 5.59
C PHE A 432 11.74 -19.01 6.26
N LEU A 433 11.47 -19.36 7.52
CA LEU A 433 12.15 -20.45 8.24
C LEU A 433 11.93 -21.81 7.56
N GLN A 434 10.73 -22.07 7.07
CA GLN A 434 10.42 -23.27 6.28
C GLN A 434 11.21 -23.31 4.96
N MET A 435 11.26 -22.18 4.24
CA MET A 435 12.02 -22.07 2.99
C MET A 435 13.52 -22.34 3.16
N ILE A 436 14.10 -22.16 4.34
CA ILE A 436 15.53 -22.40 4.61
C ILE A 436 15.81 -23.72 5.34
N HIS A 437 14.76 -24.44 5.74
CA HIS A 437 14.79 -25.70 6.51
C HIS A 437 15.51 -25.60 7.86
N ILE A 438 15.25 -24.54 8.62
CA ILE A 438 15.77 -24.38 9.99
C ILE A 438 14.60 -24.47 10.97
N GLN A 439 14.76 -25.32 11.99
CA GLN A 439 13.78 -25.57 13.05
C GLN A 439 14.42 -25.36 14.42
N GLY A 440 13.61 -25.20 15.45
CA GLY A 440 14.05 -25.02 16.84
C GLY A 440 14.68 -23.66 17.08
N THR A 441 14.09 -22.61 16.51
CA THR A 441 14.58 -21.23 16.70
C THR A 441 13.90 -20.52 17.87
N PRO A 442 14.52 -19.48 18.46
CA PRO A 442 13.88 -18.69 19.52
C PRO A 442 12.50 -18.13 19.14
N PHE A 443 12.27 -17.85 17.86
CA PHE A 443 10.95 -17.52 17.34
C PHE A 443 9.92 -18.64 17.56
N GLU A 444 10.26 -19.88 17.23
CA GLU A 444 9.36 -21.04 17.38
C GLU A 444 9.04 -21.33 18.85
N ASP A 445 9.99 -21.07 19.76
CA ASP A 445 9.78 -21.21 21.21
C ASP A 445 8.72 -20.23 21.76
N VAL A 446 8.59 -19.06 21.15
CA VAL A 446 7.64 -18.02 21.59
C VAL A 446 6.30 -18.14 20.88
N VAL A 447 6.33 -18.28 19.55
CA VAL A 447 5.12 -18.29 18.70
C VAL A 447 4.46 -19.67 18.70
N GLY A 448 5.22 -20.70 19.02
CA GLY A 448 4.83 -22.10 18.92
C GLY A 448 5.06 -22.65 17.51
N ASN A 449 5.33 -23.95 17.43
CA ASN A 449 5.46 -24.62 16.15
C ASN A 449 4.09 -24.74 15.45
N MET A 450 3.89 -23.93 14.41
CA MET A 450 2.61 -23.86 13.68
C MET A 450 2.31 -25.17 12.93
N ASP A 451 3.32 -26.01 12.64
CA ASP A 451 3.14 -27.30 11.94
C ASP A 451 2.46 -28.38 12.78
N THR A 452 2.30 -28.17 14.09
CA THR A 452 1.58 -29.11 14.97
C THR A 452 0.10 -29.21 14.61
N SER A 453 -0.43 -28.22 13.90
CA SER A 453 -1.83 -28.16 13.49
C SER A 453 -2.01 -28.55 12.02
N SER A 454 -2.93 -29.48 11.75
CA SER A 454 -3.26 -29.87 10.38
C SER A 454 -4.48 -29.08 9.91
N VAL A 455 -4.35 -28.40 8.76
CA VAL A 455 -5.48 -27.82 8.04
C VAL A 455 -5.74 -28.72 6.84
N LEU A 456 -6.99 -29.17 6.68
CA LEU A 456 -7.41 -30.05 5.57
C LEU A 456 -6.73 -31.44 5.52
N GLY A 457 -6.09 -31.87 6.62
CA GLY A 457 -5.44 -33.18 6.69
C GLY A 457 -3.98 -33.22 6.19
N MET A 458 -3.40 -32.08 5.81
CA MET A 458 -1.97 -31.93 5.51
C MET A 458 -1.33 -30.94 6.52
N SER A 459 -0.01 -31.07 6.76
CA SER A 459 0.70 -30.09 7.60
C SER A 459 0.82 -28.74 6.88
N PHE A 460 0.93 -27.66 7.66
CA PHE A 460 1.09 -26.31 7.12
C PHE A 460 2.32 -26.19 6.21
N SER A 461 3.43 -26.86 6.56
CA SER A 461 4.63 -27.02 5.73
C SER A 461 4.38 -27.42 4.29
N HIS A 462 3.34 -28.21 4.01
CA HIS A 462 3.03 -28.65 2.65
C HIS A 462 1.98 -27.75 2.00
N SER A 463 0.99 -27.28 2.76
CA SER A 463 -0.13 -26.52 2.22
C SER A 463 0.29 -25.11 1.78
N LEU A 464 1.14 -24.46 2.57
CA LEU A 464 1.53 -23.06 2.35
C LEU A 464 2.32 -22.90 1.03
N PRO A 465 3.38 -23.68 0.74
CA PRO A 465 4.11 -23.52 -0.52
C PRO A 465 3.26 -23.84 -1.76
N ILE A 466 2.36 -24.83 -1.71
CA ILE A 466 1.43 -25.16 -2.83
C ILE A 466 0.57 -23.94 -3.14
N LEU A 467 -0.07 -23.39 -2.11
CA LEU A 467 -0.97 -22.25 -2.27
C LEU A 467 -0.24 -21.02 -2.79
N LEU A 468 0.99 -20.76 -2.32
CA LEU A 468 1.80 -19.64 -2.76
C LEU A 468 2.25 -19.79 -4.22
N ILE A 469 2.72 -20.97 -4.62
CA ILE A 469 3.07 -21.25 -6.03
C ILE A 469 1.85 -21.06 -6.92
N MET A 470 0.70 -21.62 -6.53
CA MET A 470 -0.55 -21.48 -7.27
C MET A 470 -0.97 -20.01 -7.40
N ALA A 471 -0.93 -19.25 -6.31
CA ALA A 471 -1.24 -17.81 -6.31
C ALA A 471 -0.29 -17.02 -7.22
N SER A 472 1.02 -17.34 -7.17
CA SER A 472 2.03 -16.73 -8.03
C SER A 472 1.78 -17.01 -9.52
N ILE A 473 1.43 -18.25 -9.87
CA ILE A 473 1.08 -18.63 -11.24
C ILE A 473 -0.19 -17.89 -11.71
N PHE A 474 -1.21 -17.80 -10.86
CA PHE A 474 -2.46 -17.10 -11.19
C PHE A 474 -2.22 -15.61 -11.45
N ASN A 475 -1.38 -14.97 -10.64
CA ASN A 475 -0.97 -13.58 -10.85
C ASN A 475 -0.09 -13.42 -12.11
N PHE A 476 0.80 -14.39 -12.39
CA PHE A 476 1.65 -14.36 -13.58
C PHE A 476 0.82 -14.35 -14.87
N PHE A 477 -0.19 -15.23 -14.97
CA PHE A 477 -1.05 -15.32 -16.15
C PHE A 477 -2.22 -14.34 -16.17
N GLU A 478 -2.33 -13.44 -15.18
CA GLU A 478 -3.44 -12.49 -15.03
C GLU A 478 -4.80 -13.20 -15.09
N VAL A 479 -4.90 -14.37 -14.43
CA VAL A 479 -6.05 -15.25 -14.51
C VAL A 479 -7.32 -14.56 -14.01
N TYR A 480 -7.20 -13.73 -12.96
CA TYR A 480 -8.32 -12.97 -12.41
C TYR A 480 -8.96 -12.04 -13.44
N ASP A 481 -8.16 -11.28 -14.18
CA ASP A 481 -8.66 -10.36 -15.21
C ASP A 481 -9.33 -11.12 -16.36
N LYS A 482 -8.82 -12.32 -16.69
CA LYS A 482 -9.40 -13.20 -17.72
C LYS A 482 -10.71 -13.84 -17.25
N ILE A 483 -10.80 -14.29 -16.00
CA ILE A 483 -12.05 -14.85 -15.44
C ILE A 483 -13.13 -13.76 -15.40
N LEU A 484 -12.80 -12.55 -14.93
CA LEU A 484 -13.75 -11.44 -14.90
C LEU A 484 -14.24 -11.04 -16.30
N GLN A 485 -13.40 -11.20 -17.33
CA GLN A 485 -13.82 -11.01 -18.73
C GLN A 485 -14.84 -12.07 -19.18
N VAL A 486 -14.65 -13.33 -18.81
CA VAL A 486 -15.54 -14.43 -19.19
C VAL A 486 -16.87 -14.38 -18.43
N VAL A 487 -16.84 -13.98 -17.15
CA VAL A 487 -18.04 -13.91 -16.30
C VAL A 487 -18.93 -12.69 -16.64
N GLY A 488 -18.45 -11.75 -17.46
CA GLY A 488 -19.26 -10.63 -17.94
C GLY A 488 -19.62 -9.62 -16.84
N LEU A 489 -18.76 -9.45 -15.83
CA LEU A 489 -18.89 -8.44 -14.78
C LEU A 489 -17.88 -7.30 -14.99
N PRO A 490 -18.05 -6.46 -16.03
CA PRO A 490 -17.09 -5.39 -16.35
C PRO A 490 -16.95 -4.34 -15.25
N GLN A 491 -17.93 -4.23 -14.34
CA GLN A 491 -17.89 -3.35 -13.17
C GLN A 491 -16.75 -3.66 -12.17
N PHE A 492 -16.18 -4.87 -12.21
CA PHE A 492 -15.08 -5.28 -11.34
C PHE A 492 -13.72 -5.39 -12.05
N LYS A 493 -13.61 -4.97 -13.32
CA LYS A 493 -12.31 -4.95 -14.03
C LYS A 493 -11.40 -3.87 -13.43
N PHE A 494 -10.18 -4.24 -13.06
CA PHE A 494 -9.14 -3.24 -12.71
C PHE A 494 -8.63 -2.44 -13.92
N SER A 495 -8.87 -2.93 -15.15
CA SER A 495 -8.61 -2.21 -16.40
C SER A 495 -9.92 -1.90 -17.12
N TYR A 496 -10.47 -0.72 -16.85
CA TYR A 496 -11.71 -0.24 -17.48
C TYR A 496 -11.44 0.24 -18.92
N THR A 497 -11.73 -0.63 -19.89
CA THR A 497 -11.66 -0.40 -21.35
C THR A 497 -12.66 0.64 -21.90
N GLN A 498 -13.34 1.43 -21.06
CA GLN A 498 -14.29 2.45 -21.52
C GLN A 498 -13.65 3.79 -21.86
N PHE A 499 -12.43 4.05 -21.40
CA PHE A 499 -11.79 5.34 -21.56
C PHE A 499 -10.80 5.32 -22.72
N ASN A 500 -10.92 6.30 -23.62
CA ASN A 500 -10.01 6.45 -24.74
C ASN A 500 -8.74 7.18 -24.28
N SER A 501 -7.57 6.65 -24.64
CA SER A 501 -6.28 7.32 -24.37
C SER A 501 -6.24 8.75 -24.94
N GLU A 502 -6.95 9.00 -26.05
CA GLU A 502 -7.04 10.32 -26.68
C GLU A 502 -7.76 11.36 -25.79
N GLU A 503 -8.77 10.93 -25.03
CA GLU A 503 -9.46 11.82 -24.10
C GLU A 503 -8.52 12.25 -22.97
N GLY A 504 -7.79 11.28 -22.42
CA GLY A 504 -6.75 11.52 -21.41
C GLY A 504 -5.67 12.47 -21.90
N GLU A 505 -5.17 12.27 -23.11
CA GLU A 505 -4.17 13.14 -23.74
C GLU A 505 -4.68 14.59 -23.86
N ARG A 506 -5.92 14.78 -24.32
CA ARG A 506 -6.54 16.12 -24.40
C ARG A 506 -6.65 16.78 -23.03
N LEU A 507 -7.02 16.04 -21.99
CA LEU A 507 -7.14 16.55 -20.63
C LEU A 507 -5.77 16.95 -20.06
N ILE A 508 -4.75 16.13 -20.27
CA ILE A 508 -3.37 16.42 -19.85
C ILE A 508 -2.82 17.64 -20.61
N CYS A 509 -3.06 17.74 -21.92
CA CYS A 509 -2.67 18.91 -22.71
C CYS A 509 -3.31 20.20 -22.18
N LYS A 510 -4.62 20.18 -21.87
CA LYS A 510 -5.30 21.32 -21.22
C LYS A 510 -4.68 21.67 -19.87
N ALA A 511 -4.36 20.67 -19.05
CA ALA A 511 -3.72 20.87 -17.75
C ALA A 511 -2.30 21.46 -17.89
N ARG A 512 -1.53 21.02 -18.90
CA ARG A 512 -0.19 21.53 -19.23
C ARG A 512 -0.27 23.01 -19.58
N VAL A 513 -1.14 23.36 -20.53
CA VAL A 513 -1.37 24.74 -20.96
C VAL A 513 -1.78 25.63 -19.79
N LYS A 514 -2.66 25.15 -18.90
CA LYS A 514 -3.07 25.89 -17.71
C LYS A 514 -1.88 26.18 -16.79
N ARG A 515 -1.05 25.17 -16.46
CA ARG A 515 0.14 25.35 -15.60
C ARG A 515 1.18 26.27 -16.26
N GLU A 516 1.40 26.14 -17.56
CA GLU A 516 2.31 27.01 -18.31
C GLU A 516 1.84 28.47 -18.26
N ARG A 517 0.55 28.74 -18.48
CA ARG A 517 -0.02 30.09 -18.33
C ARG A 517 0.15 30.65 -16.93
N GLU A 518 -0.10 29.86 -15.89
CA GLU A 518 0.08 30.29 -14.49
C GLU A 518 1.53 30.67 -14.18
N ILE A 519 2.51 29.93 -14.72
CA ILE A 519 3.93 30.25 -14.57
C ILE A 519 4.30 31.50 -15.36
N LEU A 520 3.88 31.61 -16.62
CA LEU A 520 4.20 32.76 -17.46
C LEU A 520 3.58 34.05 -16.95
N ASN A 521 2.35 34.00 -16.43
CA ASN A 521 1.70 35.13 -15.77
C ASN A 521 2.48 35.60 -14.53
N LYS A 522 3.06 34.67 -13.75
CA LYS A 522 3.93 35.02 -12.61
C LYS A 522 5.24 35.69 -13.03
N VAL A 523 5.73 35.39 -14.24
CA VAL A 523 6.98 35.94 -14.79
C VAL A 523 6.72 37.19 -15.65
N GLY A 524 5.45 37.52 -15.96
CA GLY A 524 5.07 38.68 -16.76
C GLY A 524 5.28 38.51 -18.27
N ILE A 525 5.34 37.28 -18.77
CA ILE A 525 5.55 36.96 -20.20
C ILE A 525 4.21 36.56 -20.83
N ASN A 526 3.92 37.05 -22.04
CA ASN A 526 2.68 36.72 -22.74
C ASN A 526 2.73 35.29 -23.33
N PHE A 527 1.68 34.50 -23.11
CA PHE A 527 1.64 33.08 -23.45
C PHE A 527 1.68 32.82 -24.97
N LEU A 528 1.11 33.71 -25.77
CA LEU A 528 1.09 33.56 -27.23
C LEU A 528 2.49 33.60 -27.86
N ASP A 529 3.38 34.44 -27.34
CA ASP A 529 4.75 34.59 -27.89
C ASP A 529 5.59 33.30 -27.72
N GLN A 530 5.31 32.50 -26.68
CA GLN A 530 5.95 31.20 -26.49
C GLN A 530 5.36 30.08 -27.36
N CYS A 531 4.05 30.12 -27.64
CA CYS A 531 3.42 29.14 -28.53
C CYS A 531 3.97 29.25 -29.95
N GLU A 532 4.15 30.48 -30.46
CA GLU A 532 4.73 30.71 -31.79
C GLU A 532 6.18 30.18 -31.88
N MET A 533 6.99 30.38 -30.84
CA MET A 533 8.36 29.85 -30.77
C MET A 533 8.41 28.31 -30.75
N ARG A 534 7.49 27.65 -30.01
CA ARG A 534 7.38 26.18 -29.99
C ARG A 534 6.94 25.61 -31.34
N GLU A 535 6.03 26.31 -32.02
CA GLU A 535 5.54 25.88 -33.33
C GLU A 535 6.61 26.01 -34.42
N LEU A 536 7.42 27.07 -34.36
CA LEU A 536 8.59 27.27 -35.23
C LEU A 536 9.67 26.18 -35.00
N ASP A 537 10.00 25.86 -33.74
CA ASP A 537 10.99 24.83 -33.42
C ASP A 537 10.52 23.41 -33.81
N ASN A 538 9.24 23.07 -33.59
CA ASN A 538 8.71 21.77 -34.03
C ASN A 538 8.74 21.62 -35.54
N ARG A 539 8.50 22.71 -36.29
CA ARG A 539 8.68 22.72 -37.75
C ARG A 539 10.14 22.54 -38.14
N MET A 540 11.10 23.08 -37.39
CA MET A 540 12.53 22.84 -37.63
C MET A 540 12.96 21.41 -37.31
N ILE A 541 12.44 20.79 -36.24
CA ILE A 541 12.73 19.39 -35.88
C ILE A 541 12.16 18.42 -36.91
N GLN A 542 10.98 18.69 -37.49
CA GLN A 542 10.44 17.88 -38.59
C GLN A 542 11.18 18.04 -39.92
N PHE A 543 11.97 19.12 -40.05
CA PHE A 543 12.78 19.41 -41.24
C PHE A 543 14.14 18.71 -41.24
N VAL A 544 14.58 18.18 -40.10
CA VAL A 544 15.83 17.40 -39.90
C VAL A 544 15.48 15.92 -39.83
#